data_AF-A0A1H7WNM8-F1
#
_entry.id   AF-A0A1H7WNM8-F1
#
_cell.length_a   1.000
_cell.length_b   1.000
_cell.length_c   1.000
_cell.angle_alpha   90.00
_cell.angle_beta   90.00
_cell.angle_gamma   90.00
#
_symmetry.space_group_name_H-M   'P 1'
#
loop_
_entity.id
_entity.type
_entity.pdbx_description
1 polymer ?
#
loop_
_entity_poly.entity_id
_entity_poly.type
_entity_poly.pdbx_seq_one_letter_code
_entity_poly.pdbx_strand_id
1 'polypeptide(L)'
;MDEIIKYFTEEKKETPVVARILEKPLVKYEDIRDAFLDWLVTRDYTDTPIVREYTPQKIHELNPGLDASGVYQFLVTLRDNPDKAEEYIKNNFSTK
;
A
#
# COMPACT_ATOMS: atom_id res chain seq x y z
N MET A 1 -17.31 -9.44 -2.58
CA MET A 1 -16.21 -9.68 -3.53
C MET A 1 -15.07 -8.81 -3.05
N ASP A 2 -13.86 -9.34 -2.91
CA ASP A 2 -12.68 -8.58 -2.54
C ASP A 2 -12.38 -7.53 -3.62
N GLU A 3 -12.77 -6.27 -3.36
CA GLU A 3 -12.52 -5.15 -4.28
C GLU A 3 -11.02 -4.97 -4.54
N ILE A 4 -10.21 -5.32 -3.55
CA ILE A 4 -8.76 -5.40 -3.62
C ILE A 4 -8.30 -6.44 -4.66
N ILE A 5 -8.80 -7.68 -4.59
CA ILE A 5 -8.47 -8.72 -5.58
C ILE A 5 -8.94 -8.30 -6.98
N LYS A 6 -10.15 -7.72 -7.07
CA LYS A 6 -10.71 -7.22 -8.32
C LYS A 6 -9.78 -6.17 -8.95
N TYR A 7 -9.33 -5.18 -8.18
CA TYR A 7 -8.35 -4.18 -8.60
C TYR A 7 -7.08 -4.83 -9.18
N PHE A 8 -6.48 -5.78 -8.47
CA PHE A 8 -5.28 -6.45 -8.94
C PHE A 8 -5.51 -7.26 -10.23
N THR A 9 -6.61 -7.99 -10.33
CA THR A 9 -6.88 -8.83 -11.50
C THR A 9 -7.35 -8.05 -12.73
N GLU A 10 -8.16 -7.01 -12.56
CA GLU A 10 -8.79 -6.30 -13.67
C GLU A 10 -8.00 -5.07 -14.11
N GLU A 11 -7.53 -4.25 -13.16
CA GLU A 11 -6.77 -3.03 -13.47
C GLU A 11 -5.29 -3.30 -13.63
N LYS A 12 -4.68 -4.00 -12.66
CA LYS A 12 -3.26 -4.33 -12.71
C LYS A 12 -2.94 -5.50 -13.64
N LYS A 13 -3.96 -6.23 -14.12
CA LYS A 13 -3.82 -7.45 -14.95
C LYS A 13 -2.98 -8.54 -14.31
N GLU A 14 -2.92 -8.55 -12.98
CA GLU A 14 -2.21 -9.56 -12.21
C GLU A 14 -2.98 -10.89 -12.23
N THR A 15 -2.24 -11.98 -12.03
CA THR A 15 -2.89 -13.29 -11.88
C THR A 15 -3.65 -13.35 -10.56
N PRO A 16 -4.75 -14.13 -10.47
CA PRO A 16 -5.52 -14.26 -9.23
C PRO A 16 -4.70 -14.82 -8.06
N VAL A 17 -3.62 -15.56 -8.35
CA VAL A 17 -2.67 -16.05 -7.35
C VAL A 17 -1.86 -14.89 -6.77
N VAL A 18 -1.30 -14.03 -7.62
CA VAL A 18 -0.52 -12.87 -7.17
C VAL A 18 -1.43 -11.85 -6.47
N ALA A 19 -2.63 -11.61 -6.99
CA ALA A 19 -3.63 -10.74 -6.35
C ALA A 19 -3.91 -11.14 -4.89
N ARG A 20 -4.07 -12.45 -4.62
CA ARG A 20 -4.22 -12.98 -3.24
C ARG A 20 -2.99 -12.77 -2.37
N ILE A 21 -1.79 -12.90 -2.94
CA ILE A 21 -0.55 -12.68 -2.20
C ILE A 21 -0.41 -11.20 -1.80
N LEU A 22 -0.78 -10.28 -2.69
CA LEU A 22 -0.73 -8.84 -2.46
C LEU A 22 -1.85 -8.34 -1.53
N GLU A 23 -3.03 -8.95 -1.62
CA GLU A 23 -4.20 -8.65 -0.77
C GLU A 23 -3.96 -9.07 0.69
N LYS A 24 -3.37 -10.25 0.92
CA LYS A 24 -3.12 -10.80 2.26
C LYS A 24 -2.49 -9.83 3.28
N PRO A 25 -1.40 -9.09 2.97
CA PRO A 25 -0.86 -8.08 3.89
C PRO A 25 -1.78 -6.86 4.05
N LEU A 26 -2.52 -6.45 3.01
CA LEU A 26 -3.41 -5.29 3.03
C LEU A 26 -4.63 -5.50 3.92
N VAL A 27 -5.18 -6.72 3.93
CA VAL A 27 -6.32 -7.08 4.79
C VAL A 27 -5.92 -7.43 6.22
N LYS A 28 -4.61 -7.45 6.53
CA LYS A 28 -4.09 -7.73 7.88
C LYS A 28 -4.50 -6.65 8.90
N TYR A 29 -4.58 -5.40 8.46
CA TYR A 29 -4.90 -4.25 9.31
C TYR A 29 -6.13 -3.54 8.75
N GLU A 30 -7.21 -3.48 9.53
CA GLU A 30 -8.49 -2.93 9.06
C GLU A 30 -8.39 -1.46 8.68
N ASP A 31 -7.60 -0.67 9.40
CA ASP A 31 -7.39 0.75 9.10
C ASP A 31 -6.70 0.97 7.74
N ILE A 32 -5.75 0.12 7.38
CA ILE A 32 -5.05 0.18 6.09
C ILE A 32 -5.96 -0.33 4.97
N ARG A 33 -6.71 -1.42 5.23
CA ARG A 33 -7.68 -1.98 4.30
C ARG A 33 -8.74 -0.95 3.93
N ASP A 34 -9.38 -0.34 4.92
CA ASP A 34 -10.45 0.64 4.70
C ASP A 34 -9.96 1.87 3.94
N ALA A 35 -8.75 2.37 4.27
CA ALA A 35 -8.16 3.46 3.50
C ALA A 35 -7.84 3.07 2.04
N PHE A 36 -7.39 1.83 1.81
CA PHE A 36 -7.17 1.36 0.45
C PHE A 36 -8.49 1.22 -0.33
N LEU A 37 -9.54 0.72 0.31
CA LEU A 37 -10.88 0.66 -0.29
C LEU A 37 -11.41 2.04 -0.64
N ASP A 38 -11.21 3.03 0.25
CA ASP A 38 -11.56 4.42 -0.03
C ASP A 38 -10.82 4.94 -1.27
N TRP A 39 -9.50 4.71 -1.34
CA TRP A 39 -8.70 5.06 -2.50
C TRP A 39 -9.16 4.38 -3.79
N LEU A 40 -9.65 3.13 -3.74
CA LEU A 40 -10.19 2.47 -4.94
C LEU A 40 -11.39 3.22 -5.53
N VAL A 41 -12.15 3.92 -4.68
CA VAL A 41 -13.33 4.72 -5.05
C VAL A 41 -12.95 6.16 -5.39
N THR A 42 -12.21 6.84 -4.51
CA THR A 42 -11.88 8.27 -4.62
C THR A 42 -10.69 8.53 -5.53
N ARG A 43 -9.79 7.53 -5.67
CA ARG A 43 -8.47 7.63 -6.32
C ARG A 43 -7.58 8.70 -5.72
N ASP A 44 -7.84 9.03 -4.45
CA ASP A 44 -7.16 10.09 -3.72
C ASP A 44 -6.48 9.52 -2.48
N TYR A 45 -5.22 9.91 -2.26
CA TYR A 45 -4.47 9.43 -1.11
C TYR A 45 -4.89 10.23 0.12
N THR A 46 -5.53 9.57 1.07
CA THR A 46 -5.93 10.21 2.31
C THR A 46 -4.76 10.31 3.29
N ASP A 47 -4.85 11.23 4.25
CA ASP A 47 -3.91 11.37 5.36
C ASP A 47 -4.08 10.29 6.46
N THR A 48 -4.92 9.29 6.21
CA THR A 48 -5.24 8.23 7.18
C THR A 48 -5.18 6.86 6.53
N PRO A 49 -4.69 5.82 7.22
CA PRO A 49 -4.17 5.83 8.59
C PRO A 49 -2.74 6.40 8.67
N ILE A 50 -2.40 6.93 9.86
CA ILE A 50 -1.04 7.36 10.18
C ILE A 50 -0.30 6.16 10.80
N VAL A 51 0.71 5.64 10.10
CA VAL A 51 1.58 4.56 10.60
C VAL A 51 2.97 5.14 10.86
N ARG A 52 3.36 5.21 12.14
CA ARG A 52 4.68 5.75 12.56
C ARG A 52 5.03 7.08 11.88
N GLU A 53 4.09 8.02 11.84
CA GLU A 53 4.23 9.36 11.22
C GLU A 53 4.21 9.41 9.68
N TYR A 54 3.89 8.29 9.03
CA TYR A 54 3.69 8.22 7.59
C TYR A 54 2.22 7.96 7.25
N THR A 55 1.73 8.70 6.27
CA THR A 55 0.40 8.57 5.67
C THR A 55 0.53 8.01 4.26
N PRO A 56 -0.54 7.44 3.68
CA PRO A 56 -0.56 7.04 2.27
C PRO A 56 -0.06 8.17 1.35
N GLN A 57 -0.56 9.39 1.58
CA GLN A 57 -0.15 10.58 0.85
C GLN A 57 1.35 10.85 0.97
N LYS A 58 1.90 10.84 2.20
CA LYS A 58 3.33 11.09 2.42
C LYS A 58 4.23 10.05 1.77
N ILE A 59 3.82 8.78 1.73
CA ILE A 59 4.56 7.74 1.00
C ILE A 59 4.51 8.00 -0.51
N HIS A 60 3.36 8.40 -1.05
CA HIS A 60 3.24 8.78 -2.45
C HIS A 60 4.08 10.02 -2.80
N GLU A 61 4.16 11.02 -1.91
CA GLU A 61 5.03 12.19 -2.09
C GLU A 61 6.52 11.81 -2.07
N LEU A 62 6.91 10.86 -1.21
CA LEU A 62 8.28 10.37 -1.16
C LEU A 62 8.66 9.55 -2.41
N ASN A 63 7.72 8.80 -2.96
CA ASN A 63 7.92 8.06 -4.21
C ASN A 63 6.66 8.12 -5.08
N PRO A 64 6.54 9.15 -5.95
CA PRO A 64 5.38 9.29 -6.83
C PRO A 64 5.33 8.22 -7.92
N GLY A 65 6.42 7.48 -8.14
CA GLY A 65 6.45 6.31 -9.00
C GLY A 65 5.89 5.04 -8.35
N LEU A 66 5.60 5.06 -7.05
CA LEU A 66 5.00 3.95 -6.34
C LEU A 66 3.49 3.92 -6.59
N ASP A 67 2.99 2.77 -7.03
CA ASP A 67 1.57 2.54 -7.17
C ASP A 67 0.85 2.51 -5.83
N ALA A 68 -0.46 2.77 -5.83
CA ALA A 68 -1.28 2.75 -4.62
C ALA A 68 -1.15 1.44 -3.85
N SER A 69 -1.20 0.29 -4.52
CA SER A 69 -0.96 -1.00 -3.88
C SER A 69 0.38 -1.05 -3.14
N GLY A 70 1.43 -0.51 -3.74
CA GLY A 70 2.75 -0.40 -3.12
C GLY A 70 2.76 0.54 -1.93
N VAL A 71 2.09 1.69 -2.03
CA VAL A 71 1.91 2.66 -0.93
C VAL A 71 1.27 1.98 0.29
N TYR A 72 0.13 1.31 0.11
CA TYR A 72 -0.57 0.66 1.21
C TYR A 72 0.20 -0.56 1.74
N GLN A 73 0.84 -1.36 0.89
CA GLN A 73 1.73 -2.44 1.35
C GLN A 73 2.94 -1.91 2.14
N PHE A 74 3.40 -0.71 1.79
CA PHE A 74 4.48 -0.05 2.52
C PHE A 74 4.03 0.37 3.92
N LEU A 75 2.80 0.86 4.09
CA LEU A 75 2.22 1.12 5.42
C LEU A 75 2.13 -0.15 6.27
N VAL A 76 1.77 -1.28 5.68
CA VAL A 76 1.81 -2.59 6.37
C VAL A 76 3.24 -2.92 6.79
N THR A 77 4.22 -2.68 5.91
CA THR A 77 5.65 -2.92 6.19
C THR A 77 6.17 -2.01 7.29
N LEU A 78 5.80 -0.72 7.30
CA LEU A 78 6.11 0.22 8.39
C LEU A 78 5.59 -0.27 9.74
N ARG A 79 4.44 -0.93 9.74
CA ARG A 79 3.82 -1.47 10.96
C ARG A 79 4.47 -2.77 11.42
N ASP A 80 4.79 -3.65 10.47
CA ASP A 80 5.33 -4.98 10.72
C ASP A 80 6.85 -4.99 10.96
N ASN A 81 7.59 -4.26 10.13
CA ASN A 81 9.04 -4.16 10.09
C ASN A 81 9.47 -2.71 9.82
N PRO A 82 9.38 -1.83 10.83
CA PRO A 82 9.71 -0.42 10.71
C PRO A 82 11.15 -0.15 10.32
N ASP A 83 12.12 -0.94 10.82
CA ASP A 83 13.54 -0.79 10.48
C ASP A 83 13.77 -0.94 8.97
N LYS A 84 13.17 -1.98 8.35
CA LYS A 84 13.24 -2.17 6.90
C LYS A 84 12.56 -1.03 6.14
N ALA A 85 11.40 -0.58 6.60
CA ALA A 85 10.71 0.53 5.97
C ALA A 85 11.53 1.83 6.03
N GLU A 86 12.19 2.10 7.16
CA GLU A 86 13.10 3.25 7.27
C GLU A 86 14.30 3.12 6.33
N GLU A 87 14.86 1.91 6.17
CA GLU A 87 15.90 1.65 5.18
C GLU A 87 15.41 1.94 3.75
N TYR A 88 14.20 1.52 3.39
CA TYR A 88 13.63 1.85 2.08
C TYR A 88 13.48 3.35 1.88
N ILE A 89 12.99 4.09 2.87
CA ILE A 89 12.85 5.55 2.80
C ILE A 89 14.23 6.21 2.66
N LYS A 90 15.21 5.82 3.50
CA LYS A 90 16.59 6.33 3.43
C LYS A 90 17.25 6.06 2.08
N ASN A 91 16.97 4.90 1.48
CA ASN A 91 17.48 4.54 0.17
C ASN A 91 16.61 5.09 -0.99
N ASN A 92 15.68 6.01 -0.76
CA ASN A 92 14.78 6.55 -1.80
C ASN A 92 14.02 5.46 -2.56
N PHE A 93 13.61 4.40 -1.86
CA PHE A 93 12.99 3.21 -2.44
C PHE A 93 13.83 2.55 -3.55
N SER A 94 15.13 2.86 -3.63
CA SER A 94 16.04 2.24 -4.60
C SER A 94 16.37 0.82 -4.14
N THR A 95 15.82 -0.16 -4.85
CA THR A 95 16.37 -1.51 -4.87
C THR A 95 17.63 -1.47 -5.71
N LYS A 96 18.79 -1.30 -5.05
CA LYS A 96 20.09 -1.35 -5.71
C LYS A 96 20.47 -2.78 -6.08
#